data_AF-A0A0A7CPU4-F1
#
_entry.id   AF-A0A0A7CPU4-F1
#
_cell.length_a   1.000
_cell.length_b   1.000
_cell.length_c   1.000
_cell.angle_alpha   90.00
_cell.angle_beta   90.00
_cell.angle_gamma   90.00
#
_symmetry.space_group_name_H-M   'P 1'
#
loop_
_entity.id
_entity.type
_entity.pdbx_description
1 polymer ?
#
loop_
_entity_poly.entity_id
_entity_poly.type
_entity_poly.pdbx_seq_one_letter_code
_entity_poly.pdbx_strand_id
1 'polypeptide(L)'
;MMPTLTLITLLMYAIYCVNANADNSTVVVNATLRFDPTVTVPAPAHLSSSEPVHSLYTQSTAQSWFAPPRNLASSVKDVPIPTNRWWGNLIAAGKDNAELRAWANPFAIAMHNTGLGISYPPLSRVFGGSSGNGKAPRYYLHSIGNHIVASATELTQASTPFQVTQWDDLGVTIAASAGGKSIESYLVSGMAYFTAKFTGLTPRLTTMHAITMINNKAAVVGTSFSSTTKLSLMLDSGVIWILYTSVPVTWTLS
;
A
#
# COMPACT_ATOMS: atom_id res chain seq x y z
N MET A 1 -13.58 31.40 -15.51
CA MET A 1 -12.20 31.14 -15.06
C MET A 1 -12.18 29.71 -14.52
N MET A 2 -11.77 28.72 -15.33
CA MET A 2 -11.70 27.33 -14.86
C MET A 2 -10.54 27.21 -13.86
N PRO A 3 -10.72 26.60 -12.67
CA PRO A 3 -9.61 26.37 -11.76
C PRO A 3 -8.65 25.38 -12.41
N THR A 4 -7.40 25.79 -12.59
CA THR A 4 -6.31 24.91 -13.05
C THR A 4 -6.15 23.80 -12.01
N LEU A 5 -6.59 22.59 -12.35
CA LEU A 5 -6.56 21.43 -11.47
C LEU A 5 -5.10 20.96 -11.36
N THR A 6 -4.38 21.41 -10.33
CA THR A 6 -3.00 20.96 -10.10
C THR A 6 -3.03 19.52 -9.64
N LEU A 7 -2.45 18.64 -10.45
CA LEU A 7 -2.27 17.23 -10.13
C LEU A 7 -0.90 16.99 -9.51
N ILE A 8 -0.87 16.50 -8.27
CA ILE A 8 0.38 16.13 -7.59
C ILE A 8 0.41 14.62 -7.43
N THR A 9 1.37 13.96 -8.05
CA THR A 9 1.68 12.55 -7.79
C THR A 9 2.84 12.49 -6.81
N LEU A 10 2.62 11.80 -5.69
CA LEU A 10 3.59 11.56 -4.63
C LEU A 10 4.14 10.14 -4.75
N LEU A 11 5.46 9.99 -4.84
CA LEU A 11 6.13 8.68 -4.83
C LEU A 11 7.02 8.58 -3.59
N MET A 12 6.93 7.45 -2.89
CA MET A 12 7.73 7.20 -1.68
C MET A 12 8.40 5.84 -1.72
N TYR A 13 9.70 5.80 -1.39
CA TYR A 13 10.42 4.56 -1.15
C TYR A 13 11.35 4.68 0.07
N ALA A 14 11.65 3.55 0.70
CA ALA A 14 12.50 3.46 1.88
C ALA A 14 13.83 2.78 1.56
N ILE A 15 14.92 3.34 2.06
CA ILE A 15 16.26 2.73 2.03
C ILE A 15 16.68 2.45 3.48
N TYR A 16 17.26 1.27 3.70
CA TYR A 16 17.94 0.92 4.94
C TYR A 16 19.46 0.90 4.70
N CYS A 17 20.21 1.64 5.51
CA CYS A 17 21.68 1.61 5.46
C CYS A 17 22.20 0.48 6.36
N VAL A 18 22.73 -0.59 5.77
CA VAL A 18 23.48 -1.62 6.49
C VAL A 18 24.97 -1.32 6.32
N ASN A 19 25.74 -1.30 7.40
CA ASN A 19 27.20 -1.42 7.31
C ASN A 19 27.52 -2.83 6.80
N ALA A 20 27.83 -2.94 5.51
CA ALA A 20 28.10 -4.21 4.87
C ALA A 20 29.50 -4.72 5.26
N ASN A 21 29.55 -5.65 6.21
CA ASN A 21 30.57 -6.70 6.20
C ASN A 21 29.91 -7.93 5.56
N ALA A 22 29.89 -7.97 4.23
CA ALA A 22 29.36 -9.10 3.48
C ALA A 22 30.49 -10.08 3.18
N ASP A 23 30.38 -11.28 3.74
CA ASP A 23 31.18 -12.45 3.36
C ASP A 23 30.73 -12.90 1.96
N ASN A 24 31.60 -12.75 0.98
CA ASN A 24 31.28 -12.84 -0.45
C ASN A 24 31.35 -14.29 -0.94
N SER A 25 30.35 -15.10 -0.59
CA SER A 25 30.19 -16.44 -1.19
C SER A 25 29.04 -16.45 -2.21
N THR A 26 29.37 -16.12 -3.46
CA THR A 26 28.46 -16.25 -4.59
C THR A 26 28.43 -17.72 -5.05
N VAL A 27 27.34 -18.43 -4.72
CA VAL A 27 27.02 -19.70 -5.39
C VAL A 27 26.32 -19.38 -6.71
N VAL A 28 27.07 -19.47 -7.81
CA VAL A 28 26.52 -19.35 -9.16
C VAL A 28 25.83 -20.67 -9.51
N VAL A 29 24.49 -20.68 -9.49
CA VAL A 29 23.70 -21.79 -10.03
C VAL A 29 23.35 -21.45 -11.48
N ASN A 30 24.03 -22.08 -12.44
CA ASN A 30 23.70 -21.97 -13.86
C ASN A 30 22.44 -22.78 -14.17
N ALA A 31 21.26 -22.21 -13.94
CA ALA A 31 19.99 -22.79 -14.38
C ALA A 31 19.67 -22.32 -15.80
N THR A 32 19.63 -23.24 -16.77
CA THR A 32 19.14 -22.95 -18.13
C THR A 32 17.66 -23.28 -18.19
N LEU A 33 16.80 -22.27 -18.32
CA LEU A 33 15.38 -22.46 -18.62
C LEU A 33 15.25 -22.90 -20.09
N ARG A 34 14.81 -24.14 -20.30
CA ARG A 34 14.43 -24.63 -21.63
C ARG A 34 12.91 -24.60 -21.72
N PHE A 35 12.37 -23.78 -22.62
CA PHE A 35 11.00 -23.93 -23.07
C PHE A 35 10.96 -25.14 -24.00
N ASP A 36 10.21 -26.18 -23.62
CA ASP A 36 9.87 -27.27 -24.53
C ASP A 36 8.54 -26.92 -25.22
N PRO A 37 8.56 -26.49 -26.49
CA PRO A 37 7.36 -26.13 -27.22
C PRO A 37 6.49 -27.34 -27.60
N THR A 38 6.92 -28.58 -27.28
CA THR A 38 6.21 -29.81 -27.65
C THR A 38 5.34 -30.38 -26.53
N VAL A 39 5.37 -29.78 -25.33
CA VAL A 39 4.43 -30.14 -24.26
C VAL A 39 3.07 -29.51 -24.56
N THR A 40 2.25 -30.21 -25.34
CA THR A 40 0.80 -29.97 -25.37
C THR A 40 0.22 -30.32 -24.01
N VAL A 41 0.10 -29.32 -23.13
CA VAL A 41 -0.80 -29.41 -21.98
C VAL A 41 -2.22 -29.48 -22.56
N PRO A 42 -3.04 -30.50 -22.23
CA PRO A 42 -4.44 -30.50 -22.61
C PRO A 42 -5.04 -29.17 -22.16
N ALA A 43 -5.64 -28.42 -23.09
CA ALA A 43 -6.41 -27.25 -22.69
C ALA A 43 -7.36 -27.70 -21.57
N PRO A 44 -7.37 -27.04 -20.40
CA PRO A 44 -8.34 -27.38 -19.36
C PRO A 44 -9.71 -27.37 -20.05
N ALA A 45 -10.46 -28.47 -19.88
CA ALA A 45 -11.78 -28.59 -20.45
C ALA A 45 -12.49 -27.26 -20.22
N HIS A 46 -12.89 -26.59 -21.31
CA HIS A 46 -13.65 -25.36 -21.23
C HIS A 46 -14.80 -25.66 -20.28
N LEU A 47 -14.82 -25.02 -19.10
CA LEU A 47 -15.96 -25.07 -18.20
C LEU A 47 -17.10 -24.46 -19.00
N SER A 48 -17.93 -25.31 -19.61
CA SER A 48 -19.06 -24.89 -20.40
C SER A 48 -20.03 -24.21 -19.45
N SER A 49 -20.28 -22.93 -19.68
CA SER A 49 -21.24 -22.10 -18.94
C SER A 49 -22.70 -22.50 -19.18
N SER A 50 -22.97 -23.75 -19.57
CA SER A 50 -24.26 -24.20 -20.09
C SER A 50 -25.23 -24.68 -19.01
N GLU A 51 -24.74 -24.99 -17.81
CA GLU A 51 -25.59 -25.27 -16.64
C GLU A 51 -25.62 -24.00 -15.77
N PRO A 52 -26.71 -23.22 -15.78
CA PRO A 52 -26.81 -22.08 -14.89
C PRO A 52 -26.80 -22.59 -13.45
N VAL A 53 -25.83 -22.15 -12.65
CA VAL A 53 -25.62 -22.53 -11.22
C VAL A 53 -26.93 -22.54 -10.39
N HIS A 54 -27.92 -21.77 -10.81
CA HIS A 54 -29.28 -21.70 -10.28
C HIS A 54 -30.09 -23.01 -10.38
N SER A 55 -29.76 -23.94 -11.28
CA SER A 55 -30.37 -25.28 -11.36
C SER A 55 -29.89 -26.20 -10.24
N LEU A 56 -28.69 -25.95 -9.72
CA LEU A 56 -28.02 -26.76 -8.71
C LEU A 56 -28.11 -26.14 -7.30
N TYR A 57 -28.18 -24.81 -7.20
CA TYR A 57 -28.15 -24.09 -5.93
C TYR A 57 -29.21 -22.99 -5.88
N THR A 58 -30.02 -23.00 -4.81
CA THR A 58 -30.97 -21.93 -4.51
C THR A 58 -30.20 -20.67 -4.11
N GLN A 59 -30.43 -19.56 -4.80
CA GLN A 59 -29.90 -18.27 -4.39
C GLN A 59 -30.59 -17.79 -3.11
N SER A 60 -29.82 -17.19 -2.21
CA SER A 60 -30.35 -16.62 -0.98
C SER A 60 -29.52 -15.42 -0.53
N THR A 61 -30.21 -14.41 0.02
CA THR A 61 -29.61 -13.25 0.68
C THR A 61 -29.64 -13.37 2.20
N ALA A 62 -30.02 -14.55 2.74
CA ALA A 62 -30.19 -14.79 4.17
C ALA A 62 -28.92 -14.58 5.00
N GLN A 63 -27.74 -14.56 4.37
CA GLN A 63 -26.44 -14.35 5.02
C GLN A 63 -25.79 -13.00 4.68
N SER A 64 -26.51 -12.08 4.03
CA SER A 64 -25.99 -10.75 3.66
C SER A 64 -25.49 -9.93 4.86
N TRP A 65 -25.97 -10.24 6.06
CA TRP A 65 -25.59 -9.61 7.31
C TRP A 65 -24.29 -10.14 7.94
N PHE A 66 -23.81 -11.33 7.56
CA PHE A 66 -22.77 -12.07 8.31
C PHE A 66 -21.38 -11.44 8.19
N ALA A 67 -21.04 -10.88 7.02
CA ALA A 67 -19.78 -10.19 6.78
C ALA A 67 -19.91 -9.19 5.63
N PRO A 68 -20.76 -8.14 5.77
CA PRO A 68 -20.92 -7.17 4.71
C PRO A 68 -19.58 -6.47 4.45
N PRO A 69 -19.17 -6.35 3.18
CA PRO A 69 -17.95 -5.62 2.84
C PRO A 69 -18.09 -4.16 3.26
N ARG A 70 -17.02 -3.61 3.80
CA ARG A 70 -16.93 -2.24 4.33
C ARG A 70 -16.00 -1.43 3.46
N ASN A 71 -16.00 -0.12 3.66
CA ASN A 71 -15.09 0.81 2.97
C ASN A 71 -15.11 0.66 1.44
N LEU A 72 -16.26 0.30 0.87
CA LEU A 72 -16.48 0.29 -0.57
C LEU A 72 -17.15 1.58 -0.99
N ALA A 73 -16.70 2.16 -2.09
CA ALA A 73 -17.41 3.27 -2.71
C ALA A 73 -18.75 2.79 -3.28
N SER A 74 -19.73 3.69 -3.31
CA SER A 74 -21.05 3.39 -3.87
C SER A 74 -21.00 2.99 -5.34
N SER A 75 -19.97 3.42 -6.08
CA SER A 75 -19.73 3.08 -7.48
C SER A 75 -19.44 1.60 -7.74
N VAL A 76 -19.05 0.84 -6.72
CA VAL A 76 -18.66 -0.59 -6.84
C VAL A 76 -19.52 -1.52 -6.01
N LYS A 77 -20.62 -1.03 -5.42
CA LYS A 77 -21.48 -1.81 -4.52
C LYS A 77 -22.15 -3.01 -5.22
N ASP A 78 -22.38 -2.91 -6.53
CA ASP A 78 -23.06 -3.92 -7.35
C ASP A 78 -22.08 -4.73 -8.22
N VAL A 79 -20.77 -4.51 -8.04
CA VAL A 79 -19.72 -5.24 -8.75
C VAL A 79 -19.34 -6.48 -7.93
N PRO A 80 -19.22 -7.68 -8.53
CA PRO A 80 -18.73 -8.86 -7.82
C PRO A 80 -17.37 -8.61 -7.16
N ILE A 81 -17.34 -8.72 -5.83
CA ILE A 81 -16.15 -8.46 -5.04
C ILE A 81 -15.33 -9.75 -4.97
N PRO A 82 -14.05 -9.74 -5.39
CA PRO A 82 -13.22 -10.93 -5.31
C PRO A 82 -12.90 -11.26 -3.85
N THR A 83 -13.12 -12.52 -3.46
CA THR A 83 -12.70 -13.03 -2.15
C THR A 83 -11.24 -13.48 -2.20
N ASN A 84 -10.59 -13.59 -1.03
CA ASN A 84 -9.21 -14.09 -0.89
C ASN A 84 -8.12 -13.26 -1.61
N ARG A 85 -8.39 -11.99 -1.97
CA ARG A 85 -7.36 -11.07 -2.45
C ARG A 85 -6.49 -10.56 -1.31
N TRP A 86 -5.21 -10.29 -1.60
CA TRP A 86 -4.22 -9.80 -0.62
C TRP A 86 -4.62 -8.47 0.05
N TRP A 87 -5.47 -7.69 -0.60
CA TRP A 87 -6.02 -6.43 -0.10
C TRP A 87 -7.38 -6.56 0.58
N GLY A 88 -7.94 -7.77 0.71
CA GLY A 88 -9.28 -8.00 1.28
C GLY A 88 -9.46 -7.42 2.70
N ASN A 89 -8.36 -7.26 3.44
CA ASN A 89 -8.35 -6.59 4.74
C ASN A 89 -8.89 -5.14 4.70
N LEU A 90 -8.73 -4.43 3.58
CA LEU A 90 -9.23 -3.05 3.42
C LEU A 90 -10.75 -2.97 3.49
N ILE A 91 -11.44 -4.04 3.09
CA ILE A 91 -12.90 -4.13 3.04
C ILE A 91 -13.50 -5.05 4.11
N ALA A 92 -12.66 -5.75 4.87
CA ALA A 92 -13.07 -6.63 5.97
C ALA A 92 -13.00 -5.94 7.35
N ALA A 93 -12.19 -4.89 7.49
CA ALA A 93 -11.96 -4.23 8.78
C ALA A 93 -13.20 -3.49 9.33
N GLY A 94 -13.52 -3.72 10.62
CA GLY A 94 -14.53 -2.99 11.37
C GLY A 94 -14.03 -1.63 11.91
N LYS A 95 -14.94 -0.79 12.42
CA LYS A 95 -14.62 0.55 12.96
C LYS A 95 -13.60 0.55 14.11
N ASP A 96 -13.50 -0.55 14.85
CA ASP A 96 -12.74 -0.63 16.12
C ASP A 96 -11.59 -1.66 16.11
N ASN A 97 -11.21 -2.23 14.96
CA ASN A 97 -10.15 -3.25 14.94
C ASN A 97 -8.79 -2.69 14.49
N ALA A 98 -7.79 -3.01 15.32
CA ALA A 98 -6.36 -2.81 15.13
C ALA A 98 -5.97 -2.90 13.65
N GLU A 99 -5.45 -1.79 13.12
CA GLU A 99 -4.94 -1.56 11.76
C GLU A 99 -4.74 -2.83 10.92
N LEU A 100 -5.82 -3.37 10.36
CA LEU A 100 -5.70 -4.47 9.40
C LEU A 100 -5.04 -3.91 8.14
N ARG A 101 -3.97 -4.58 7.70
CA ARG A 101 -3.12 -4.10 6.61
C ARG A 101 -3.30 -4.93 5.35
N ALA A 102 -3.23 -4.25 4.22
CA ALA A 102 -3.02 -4.88 2.92
C ALA A 102 -1.51 -5.04 2.68
N TRP A 103 -1.08 -6.26 2.40
CA TRP A 103 0.33 -6.61 2.21
C TRP A 103 0.71 -6.50 0.74
N ALA A 104 0.93 -5.28 0.28
CA ALA A 104 1.36 -5.04 -1.10
C ALA A 104 2.74 -5.66 -1.35
N ASN A 105 3.62 -5.64 -0.35
CA ASN A 105 5.04 -5.97 -0.44
C ASN A 105 5.82 -5.04 -1.41
N PRO A 106 6.95 -4.47 -0.98
CA PRO A 106 7.56 -4.61 0.35
C PRO A 106 6.86 -3.75 1.42
N PHE A 107 5.81 -3.00 1.05
CA PHE A 107 5.03 -2.18 1.97
C PHE A 107 3.81 -2.91 2.54
N ALA A 108 3.38 -2.48 3.73
CA ALA A 108 2.09 -2.86 4.30
C ALA A 108 1.24 -1.59 4.53
N ILE A 109 0.02 -1.59 4.00
CA ILE A 109 -0.83 -0.39 3.94
C ILE A 109 -2.02 -0.53 4.89
N ALA A 110 -2.15 0.41 5.83
CA ALA A 110 -3.32 0.58 6.69
C ALA A 110 -4.19 1.72 6.15
N MET A 111 -5.50 1.52 6.16
CA MET A 111 -6.46 2.52 5.71
C MET A 111 -7.15 3.15 6.91
N HIS A 112 -6.97 4.45 7.09
CA HIS A 112 -7.62 5.25 8.14
C HIS A 112 -8.67 6.18 7.54
N ASN A 113 -9.49 6.79 8.39
CA ASN A 113 -10.53 7.72 7.94
C ASN A 113 -9.95 8.90 7.14
N THR A 114 -8.81 9.43 7.56
CA THR A 114 -8.18 10.64 6.99
C THR A 114 -6.77 10.41 6.44
N GLY A 115 -6.27 9.18 6.37
CA GLY A 115 -4.91 8.93 5.89
C GLY A 115 -4.63 7.47 5.55
N LEU A 116 -3.53 7.26 4.83
CA LEU A 116 -3.01 5.95 4.47
C LEU A 116 -1.69 5.72 5.21
N GLY A 117 -1.71 4.77 6.13
CA GLY A 117 -0.54 4.37 6.90
C GLY A 117 0.34 3.41 6.11
N ILE A 118 1.60 3.76 5.91
CA ILE A 118 2.57 2.98 5.14
C ILE A 118 3.64 2.45 6.10
N SER A 119 3.76 1.13 6.20
CA SER A 119 4.88 0.45 6.87
C SER A 119 5.91 -0.02 5.86
N TYR A 120 7.15 -0.14 6.32
CA TYR A 120 8.22 -0.91 5.64
C TYR A 120 8.71 -2.03 6.57
N PRO A 121 7.99 -3.17 6.64
CA PRO A 121 8.28 -4.29 7.55
C PRO A 121 9.67 -4.94 7.44
N PRO A 122 10.37 -4.93 6.29
CA PRO A 122 11.71 -5.51 6.22
C PRO A 122 12.71 -5.02 7.27
N LEU A 123 12.51 -3.80 7.80
CA LEU A 123 13.37 -3.16 8.80
C LEU A 123 13.37 -3.84 10.17
N SER A 124 12.24 -4.40 10.57
CA SER A 124 12.02 -4.93 11.92
C SER A 124 11.88 -6.45 11.91
N ARG A 125 12.32 -7.09 10.83
CA ARG A 125 12.16 -8.53 10.65
C ARG A 125 13.09 -9.29 11.59
N VAL A 126 12.51 -10.15 12.41
CA VAL A 126 13.23 -11.02 13.34
C VAL A 126 12.86 -12.47 13.02
N PHE A 127 13.86 -13.34 13.01
CA PHE A 127 13.69 -14.79 12.88
C PHE A 127 13.94 -15.43 14.23
N GLY A 128 13.15 -16.44 14.59
CA GLY A 128 13.27 -17.08 15.89
C GLY A 128 12.72 -18.49 15.95
N GLY A 129 13.05 -19.16 17.06
CA GLY A 129 12.71 -20.55 17.34
C GLY A 129 13.46 -21.57 16.47
N SER A 130 13.49 -22.82 16.94
CA SER A 130 13.99 -23.96 16.15
C SER A 130 12.81 -24.68 15.49
N SER A 131 12.89 -24.88 14.17
CA SER A 131 11.88 -25.63 13.41
C SER A 131 12.04 -27.15 13.53
N GLY A 132 13.17 -27.63 14.07
CA GLY A 132 13.56 -29.04 13.98
C GLY A 132 14.11 -29.44 12.61
N ASN A 133 14.10 -28.54 11.61
CA ASN A 133 14.69 -28.75 10.29
C ASN A 133 16.04 -28.02 10.17
N GLY A 134 17.08 -28.59 10.80
CA GLY A 134 18.43 -28.03 10.78
C GLY A 134 18.51 -26.61 11.35
N LYS A 135 19.12 -25.68 10.60
CA LYS A 135 19.28 -24.27 10.99
C LYS A 135 18.07 -23.38 10.60
N ALA A 136 16.97 -23.95 10.11
CA ALA A 136 15.83 -23.14 9.67
C ALA A 136 15.04 -22.58 10.88
N PRO A 137 14.73 -21.26 10.88
CA PRO A 137 13.95 -20.66 11.95
C PRO A 137 12.50 -21.17 11.93
N ARG A 138 11.87 -21.27 13.10
CA ARG A 138 10.47 -21.70 13.23
C ARG A 138 9.48 -20.63 12.78
N TYR A 139 9.80 -19.37 13.01
CA TYR A 139 8.95 -18.24 12.68
C TYR A 139 9.78 -17.05 12.24
N TYR A 140 9.12 -16.12 11.57
CA TYR A 140 9.57 -14.75 11.45
C TYR A 140 8.43 -13.81 11.85
N LEU A 141 8.80 -12.66 12.38
CA LEU A 141 7.89 -11.60 12.80
C LEU A 141 8.46 -10.28 12.30
N HIS A 142 7.62 -9.27 12.17
CA HIS A 142 8.04 -7.89 11.98
C HIS A 142 7.09 -6.98 12.76
N SER A 143 7.58 -5.83 13.20
CA SER A 143 6.70 -4.79 13.74
C SER A 143 5.76 -4.27 12.64
N ILE A 144 4.57 -3.87 13.07
CA ILE A 144 3.62 -3.13 12.23
C ILE A 144 3.49 -1.72 12.79
N GLY A 145 3.45 -0.72 11.90
CA GLY A 145 3.37 0.67 12.31
C GLY A 145 3.27 1.63 11.13
N ASN A 146 2.60 2.76 11.31
CA ASN A 146 2.54 3.83 10.31
C ASN A 146 3.84 4.63 10.27
N HIS A 147 4.88 4.07 9.63
CA HIS A 147 6.18 4.75 9.48
C HIS A 147 5.97 6.11 8.80
N ILE A 148 5.15 6.14 7.75
CA ILE A 148 4.60 7.33 7.10
C ILE A 148 3.08 7.22 7.11
N VAL A 149 2.39 8.34 7.23
CA VAL A 149 0.97 8.47 6.88
C VAL A 149 0.86 9.50 5.75
N ALA A 150 0.32 9.06 4.61
CA ALA A 150 -0.03 9.95 3.50
C ALA A 150 -1.48 10.44 3.67
N SER A 151 -1.66 11.75 3.70
CA SER A 151 -2.94 12.41 3.97
C SER A 151 -2.98 13.77 3.22
N ALA A 152 -4.04 14.54 3.46
CA ALA A 152 -4.15 15.93 3.04
C ALA A 152 -4.70 16.79 4.17
N THR A 153 -4.33 18.07 4.19
CA THR A 153 -4.77 19.03 5.22
C THR A 153 -6.29 19.17 5.29
N GLU A 154 -6.97 19.07 4.15
CA GLU A 154 -8.43 19.20 4.05
C GLU A 154 -9.20 17.92 4.43
N LEU A 155 -8.52 16.78 4.63
CA LEU A 155 -9.17 15.54 5.07
C LEU A 155 -9.40 15.58 6.57
N THR A 156 -10.67 15.63 6.96
CA THR A 156 -11.13 15.64 8.35
C THR A 156 -12.08 14.48 8.60
N GLN A 157 -12.55 14.31 9.83
CA GLN A 157 -13.52 13.25 10.15
C GLN A 157 -14.86 13.42 9.43
N ALA A 158 -15.17 14.62 8.92
CA ALA A 158 -16.39 14.90 8.16
C ALA A 158 -16.22 14.67 6.65
N SER A 159 -15.00 14.41 6.18
CA SER A 159 -14.71 14.13 4.77
C SER A 159 -15.24 12.76 4.35
N THR A 160 -15.34 12.51 3.04
CA THR A 160 -15.52 11.14 2.55
C THR A 160 -14.23 10.36 2.83
N PRO A 161 -14.29 9.30 3.65
CA PRO A 161 -13.08 8.61 4.06
C PRO A 161 -12.51 7.77 2.93
N PHE A 162 -11.33 7.19 3.18
CA PHE A 162 -10.75 6.26 2.23
C PHE A 162 -11.66 5.04 2.01
N GLN A 163 -11.94 4.77 0.73
CA GLN A 163 -12.75 3.66 0.26
C GLN A 163 -12.08 3.01 -0.94
N VAL A 164 -12.29 1.71 -1.12
CA VAL A 164 -11.96 1.00 -2.37
C VAL A 164 -12.96 1.42 -3.45
N THR A 165 -12.44 1.93 -4.56
CA THR A 165 -13.23 2.47 -5.69
C THR A 165 -13.15 1.63 -6.95
N GLN A 166 -12.12 0.79 -7.08
CA GLN A 166 -11.89 -0.07 -8.23
C GLN A 166 -10.89 -1.17 -7.88
N TRP A 167 -10.91 -2.28 -8.62
CA TRP A 167 -9.89 -3.33 -8.58
C TRP A 167 -9.73 -3.99 -9.94
N ASP A 168 -8.61 -4.66 -10.13
CA ASP A 168 -8.30 -5.51 -11.27
C ASP A 168 -7.46 -6.71 -10.80
N ASP A 169 -6.84 -7.44 -11.73
CA ASP A 169 -6.05 -8.62 -11.40
C ASP A 169 -4.73 -8.30 -10.66
N LEU A 170 -4.21 -7.09 -10.83
CA LEU A 170 -2.91 -6.67 -10.30
C LEU A 170 -3.04 -5.88 -8.99
N GLY A 171 -4.12 -5.14 -8.82
CA GLY A 171 -4.22 -4.15 -7.76
C GLY A 171 -5.62 -3.70 -7.35
N VAL A 172 -5.62 -2.69 -6.49
CA VAL A 172 -6.83 -2.07 -5.93
C VAL A 172 -6.63 -0.56 -5.86
N THR A 173 -7.65 0.19 -6.26
CA THR A 173 -7.69 1.65 -6.14
C THR A 173 -8.43 2.03 -4.87
N ILE A 174 -7.81 2.90 -4.08
CA ILE A 174 -8.42 3.51 -2.89
C ILE A 174 -8.43 5.03 -3.04
N ALA A 175 -9.52 5.67 -2.58
CA ALA A 175 -9.65 7.12 -2.67
C ALA A 175 -10.44 7.70 -1.48
N ALA A 176 -10.13 8.96 -1.16
CA ALA A 176 -10.87 9.79 -0.22
C ALA A 176 -11.14 11.17 -0.86
N SER A 177 -12.15 11.89 -0.37
CA SER A 177 -12.49 13.21 -0.91
C SER A 177 -12.99 14.21 0.13
N ALA A 178 -12.72 15.49 -0.10
CA ALA A 178 -13.20 16.60 0.71
C ALA A 178 -13.52 17.80 -0.20
N GLY A 179 -14.76 18.30 -0.13
CA GLY A 179 -15.16 19.51 -0.86
C GLY A 179 -14.92 19.45 -2.38
N GLY A 180 -15.18 18.31 -3.02
CA GLY A 180 -14.96 18.11 -4.46
C GLY A 180 -13.50 17.89 -4.88
N LYS A 181 -12.57 17.85 -3.93
CA LYS A 181 -11.15 17.51 -4.11
C LYS A 181 -10.90 16.07 -3.67
N SER A 182 -9.85 15.43 -4.19
CA SER A 182 -9.61 14.01 -3.90
C SER A 182 -8.14 13.63 -3.75
N ILE A 183 -7.90 12.55 -3.04
CA ILE A 183 -6.66 11.78 -3.03
C ILE A 183 -6.99 10.35 -3.49
N GLU A 184 -6.15 9.79 -4.35
CA GLU A 184 -6.30 8.45 -4.90
C GLU A 184 -4.95 7.71 -4.86
N SER A 185 -4.98 6.42 -4.58
CA SER A 185 -3.81 5.55 -4.63
C SER A 185 -4.19 4.23 -5.29
N TYR A 186 -3.40 3.80 -6.28
CA TYR A 186 -3.50 2.47 -6.87
C TYR A 186 -2.42 1.59 -6.27
N LEU A 187 -2.82 0.60 -5.48
CA LEU A 187 -1.93 -0.31 -4.79
C LEU A 187 -1.75 -1.58 -5.62
N VAL A 188 -0.49 -1.92 -5.90
CA VAL A 188 -0.11 -3.11 -6.66
C VAL A 188 0.79 -3.98 -5.80
N SER A 189 0.60 -5.30 -5.85
CA SER A 189 1.52 -6.19 -5.16
C SER A 189 2.91 -6.13 -5.80
N GLY A 190 3.96 -5.94 -5.00
CA GLY A 190 5.33 -5.77 -5.48
C GLY A 190 5.71 -4.33 -5.84
N MET A 191 4.87 -3.32 -5.55
CA MET A 191 5.17 -1.93 -5.87
C MET A 191 6.46 -1.44 -5.19
N ALA A 192 7.41 -0.91 -5.96
CA ALA A 192 8.65 -0.33 -5.42
C ALA A 192 8.41 1.03 -4.74
N TYR A 193 7.33 1.71 -5.11
CA TYR A 193 6.93 3.00 -4.57
C TYR A 193 5.48 2.95 -4.11
N PHE A 194 5.19 3.56 -2.96
CA PHE A 194 3.82 3.98 -2.68
C PHE A 194 3.51 5.22 -3.52
N THR A 195 2.36 5.23 -4.20
CA THR A 195 1.93 6.34 -5.05
C THR A 195 0.62 6.92 -4.57
N ALA A 196 0.53 8.25 -4.43
CA ALA A 196 -0.74 8.95 -4.19
C ALA A 196 -0.91 10.14 -5.12
N LYS A 197 -2.08 10.25 -5.74
CA LYS A 197 -2.48 11.30 -6.67
C LYS A 197 -3.43 12.25 -5.96
N PHE A 198 -3.06 13.52 -5.88
CA PHE A 198 -3.85 14.58 -5.26
C PHE A 198 -4.48 15.48 -6.33
N THR A 199 -5.75 15.77 -6.15
CA THR A 199 -6.55 16.64 -7.02
C THR A 199 -7.10 17.79 -6.19
N GLY A 200 -6.44 18.94 -6.23
CA GLY A 200 -6.85 20.15 -5.50
C GLY A 200 -6.67 20.10 -3.97
N LEU A 201 -6.19 18.98 -3.42
CA LEU A 201 -5.83 18.81 -2.01
C LEU A 201 -4.39 19.23 -1.73
N THR A 202 -4.12 19.61 -0.49
CA THR A 202 -2.77 19.95 0.00
C THR A 202 -2.15 18.71 0.64
N PRO A 203 -1.11 18.09 0.04
CA PRO A 203 -0.49 16.89 0.60
C PRO A 203 0.06 17.13 2.01
N ARG A 204 -0.21 16.19 2.93
CA ARG A 204 0.31 16.19 4.30
C ARG A 204 0.91 14.82 4.59
N LEU A 205 2.15 14.83 5.07
CA LEU A 205 2.84 13.64 5.54
C LEU A 205 3.08 13.75 7.04
N THR A 206 2.79 12.68 7.76
CA THR A 206 3.21 12.54 9.17
C THR A 206 3.99 11.27 9.35
N THR A 207 4.92 11.27 10.30
CA THR A 207 5.77 10.13 10.61
C THR A 207 5.60 9.77 12.08
N MET A 208 5.69 8.48 12.41
CA MET A 208 5.73 8.07 13.83
C MET A 208 7.09 8.26 14.48
N HIS A 209 8.13 8.43 13.66
CA HIS A 209 9.51 8.66 14.06
C HIS A 209 9.89 10.12 13.86
N ALA A 210 10.78 10.67 14.68
CA ALA A 210 11.24 12.04 14.50
C ALA A 210 12.03 12.16 13.19
N ILE A 211 11.80 13.23 12.43
CA ILE A 211 12.62 13.58 11.27
C ILE A 211 13.88 14.26 11.80
N THR A 212 15.04 13.67 11.58
CA THR A 212 16.34 14.17 12.07
C THR A 212 17.07 14.98 11.01
N MET A 213 16.92 14.61 9.73
CA MET A 213 17.48 15.36 8.61
C MET A 213 16.52 15.41 7.42
N ILE A 214 16.57 16.54 6.71
CA ILE A 214 15.92 16.74 5.42
C ILE A 214 16.99 17.19 4.42
N ASN A 215 17.17 16.43 3.33
CA ASN A 215 18.19 16.70 2.31
C ASN A 215 19.61 16.89 2.89
N ASN A 216 20.00 16.01 3.82
CA ASN A 216 21.29 16.03 4.52
C ASN A 216 21.55 17.29 5.37
N LYS A 217 20.49 18.03 5.73
CA LYS A 217 20.53 19.14 6.68
C LYS A 217 19.71 18.79 7.92
N ALA A 218 20.14 19.23 9.09
CA ALA A 218 19.38 19.04 10.32
C ALA A 218 17.94 19.55 10.17
N ALA A 219 16.98 18.74 10.62
CA ALA A 219 15.58 19.10 10.59
C ALA A 219 15.29 20.16 11.65
N VAL A 220 14.78 21.32 11.23
CA VAL A 220 14.40 22.43 12.11
C VAL A 220 12.97 22.81 11.80
N VAL A 221 12.09 22.77 12.82
CA VAL A 221 10.68 23.14 12.69
C VAL A 221 10.55 24.56 12.13
N GLY A 222 9.59 24.77 11.25
CA GLY A 222 9.37 26.01 10.50
C GLY A 222 10.19 26.11 9.21
N THR A 223 11.19 25.24 8.99
CA THR A 223 11.96 25.25 7.75
C THR A 223 11.08 24.90 6.57
N SER A 224 11.17 25.70 5.51
CA SER A 224 10.45 25.49 4.25
C SER A 224 11.41 25.15 3.11
N PHE A 225 11.03 24.14 2.33
CA PHE A 225 11.72 23.66 1.15
C PHE A 225 10.88 24.01 -0.07
N SER A 226 11.07 25.23 -0.58
CA SER A 226 10.26 25.78 -1.66
C SER A 226 10.60 25.15 -3.02
N SER A 227 9.57 24.95 -3.84
CA SER A 227 9.71 24.56 -5.25
C SER A 227 10.57 23.30 -5.47
N THR A 228 10.47 22.31 -4.58
CA THR A 228 11.22 21.05 -4.71
C THR A 228 10.34 19.94 -5.27
N THR A 229 10.95 19.07 -6.07
CA THR A 229 10.34 17.82 -6.55
C THR A 229 10.86 16.59 -5.81
N LYS A 230 11.82 16.77 -4.88
CA LYS A 230 12.44 15.68 -4.13
C LYS A 230 12.78 16.10 -2.70
N LEU A 231 12.45 15.26 -1.73
CA LEU A 231 12.95 15.35 -0.36
C LEU A 231 13.52 14.01 0.10
N SER A 232 14.64 14.06 0.82
CA SER A 232 15.22 12.91 1.53
C SER A 232 15.00 13.11 3.01
N LEU A 233 14.14 12.30 3.63
CA LEU A 233 13.79 12.37 5.05
C LEU A 233 14.55 11.27 5.79
N MET A 234 15.51 11.63 6.64
CA MET A 234 16.09 10.70 7.60
C MET A 234 15.29 10.72 8.89
N LEU A 235 14.88 9.55 9.36
CA LEU A 235 14.16 9.37 10.61
C LEU A 235 15.11 8.90 11.73
N ASP A 236 14.72 9.11 12.98
CA ASP A 236 15.47 8.61 14.16
C ASP A 236 15.59 7.07 14.23
N SER A 237 14.75 6.35 13.49
CA SER A 237 14.84 4.90 13.26
C SER A 237 16.01 4.48 12.37
N GLY A 238 16.74 5.42 11.77
CA GLY A 238 17.83 5.15 10.82
C GLY A 238 17.37 4.87 9.39
N VAL A 239 16.07 4.99 9.11
CA VAL A 239 15.47 4.78 7.79
C VAL A 239 15.45 6.09 7.02
N ILE A 240 15.77 6.01 5.73
CA ILE A 240 15.63 7.14 4.82
C ILE A 240 14.40 6.91 3.94
N TRP A 241 13.45 7.84 4.00
CA TRP A 241 12.33 7.92 3.06
C TRP A 241 12.61 8.99 2.03
N ILE A 242 12.53 8.62 0.76
CA ILE A 242 12.64 9.59 -0.33
C ILE A 242 11.26 9.88 -0.87
N LEU A 243 10.95 11.16 -0.93
CA LEU A 243 9.74 11.70 -1.49
C LEU A 243 10.01 12.27 -2.87
N TYR A 244 9.13 11.97 -3.83
CA TYR A 244 9.08 12.69 -5.10
C TYR A 244 7.71 13.29 -5.34
N THR A 245 7.67 14.45 -5.99
CA THR A 245 6.45 15.06 -6.51
C THR A 245 6.55 15.27 -8.02
N SER A 246 5.45 15.06 -8.74
CA SER A 246 5.37 15.27 -10.19
C SER A 246 5.52 16.73 -10.62
N VAL A 247 5.28 17.66 -9.71
CA VAL A 247 5.45 19.11 -9.90
C VAL A 247 6.19 19.69 -8.70
N PRO A 248 6.85 20.85 -8.84
CA PRO A 248 7.47 21.52 -7.70
C PRO A 248 6.44 21.85 -6.61
N VAL A 249 6.74 21.46 -5.38
CA VAL A 249 5.89 21.71 -4.20
C VAL A 249 6.74 22.39 -3.12
N THR A 250 6.12 23.29 -2.35
CA THR A 250 6.72 23.84 -1.14
C THR A 250 6.34 22.97 0.05
N TRP A 251 7.33 22.42 0.73
CA TRP A 251 7.13 21.63 1.94
C TRP A 251 7.58 22.42 3.16
N THR A 252 6.79 22.43 4.22
CA THR A 252 7.15 23.06 5.50
C THR A 252 7.15 21.99 6.58
N LEU A 253 8.24 21.91 7.35
CA LEU A 253 8.28 21.07 8.55
C LEU A 253 7.52 21.79 9.67
N SER A 254 6.39 21.23 10.10
CA SER A 254 5.55 21.75 11.18
C SER A 254 5.70 20.95 12.45
#